data_AF-A0A5M6C9M6-F1
#
_entry.id   AF-A0A5M6C9M6-F1
#
_cell.length_a   1.000
_cell.length_b   1.000
_cell.length_c   1.000
_cell.angle_alpha   90.00
_cell.angle_beta   90.00
_cell.angle_gamma   90.00
#
_symmetry.space_group_name_H-M   'P 1'
#
loop_
_entity.id
_entity.type
_entity.pdbx_description
1 polymer ?
#
loop_
_entity_poly.entity_id
_entity_poly.type
_entity_poly.pdbx_seq_one_letter_code
_entity_poly.pdbx_strand_id
1 'polypeptide(L)'
;MKKLIPFILIIMTLNSCVLGMTGAPHKHTYKEINGNNELNLSVHCMYMNKTFEIRNANPKDSLYIKSASFKDPSEMKSLNGKVRPDSIRHYNWRILDGKYHKNLMKDTIEIINITNQNDQKKYIFTADSKKKN
;
A
#
# COMPACT_ATOMS: atom_id res chain seq x y z
N MET A 1 38.96 -24.30 -5.01
CA MET A 1 37.94 -23.80 -4.03
C MET A 1 37.76 -22.27 -3.99
N LYS A 2 38.55 -21.45 -4.71
CA LYS A 2 38.42 -19.97 -4.65
C LYS A 2 37.26 -19.37 -5.48
N LYS A 3 36.63 -20.15 -6.37
CA LYS A 3 35.56 -19.69 -7.27
C LYS A 3 34.12 -19.89 -6.74
N LEU A 4 33.96 -20.56 -5.58
CA LEU A 4 32.64 -20.83 -4.98
C LEU A 4 32.12 -19.69 -4.09
N ILE A 5 33.03 -18.94 -3.47
CA ILE A 5 32.71 -17.79 -2.59
C ILE A 5 31.89 -16.70 -3.31
N PRO A 6 32.24 -16.24 -4.52
CA PRO A 6 31.40 -15.25 -5.22
C PRO A 6 30.02 -15.81 -5.60
N PHE A 7 29.92 -17.11 -5.86
CA PHE A 7 28.66 -17.75 -6.23
C PHE A 7 27.67 -17.82 -5.05
N ILE A 8 28.16 -18.09 -3.84
CA ILE A 8 27.35 -18.06 -2.61
C ILE A 8 26.85 -16.64 -2.31
N LEU A 9 27.69 -15.62 -2.50
CA LEU A 9 27.31 -14.21 -2.35
C LEU A 9 26.21 -13.79 -3.32
N ILE A 10 26.27 -14.24 -4.58
CA ILE A 10 25.24 -13.98 -5.60
C ILE A 10 23.92 -14.69 -5.24
N ILE A 11 23.98 -15.93 -4.74
CA ILE A 11 22.78 -16.66 -4.30
C ILE A 11 22.14 -15.99 -3.09
N MET A 12 22.93 -15.45 -2.17
CA MET A 12 22.39 -14.72 -1.01
C MET A 12 21.72 -13.40 -1.40
N THR A 13 22.23 -12.66 -2.39
CA THR A 13 21.60 -11.41 -2.87
C THR A 13 20.36 -11.64 -3.75
N LEU A 14 20.26 -12.80 -4.42
CA LEU A 14 19.08 -13.19 -5.21
C LEU A 14 17.93 -13.73 -4.35
N ASN A 15 18.17 -14.07 -3.08
CA ASN A 15 17.10 -14.38 -2.16
C ASN A 15 16.30 -13.11 -1.85
N SER A 16 15.08 -13.06 -2.36
CA SER A 16 14.11 -11.96 -2.25
C SER A 16 13.93 -11.33 -0.85
N CYS A 17 14.40 -11.97 0.22
CA CYS A 17 14.44 -11.42 1.56
C CYS A 17 15.48 -10.30 1.73
N VAL A 18 16.58 -10.29 0.95
CA VAL A 18 17.58 -9.20 0.97
C VAL A 18 17.00 -7.93 0.36
N LEU A 19 16.15 -8.05 -0.67
CA LEU A 19 15.47 -6.90 -1.29
C LEU A 19 14.52 -6.16 -0.31
N GLY A 20 13.93 -6.89 0.63
CA GLY A 20 13.14 -6.31 1.72
C GLY A 20 13.99 -5.62 2.79
N MET A 21 15.25 -6.05 3.00
CA MET A 21 16.20 -5.36 3.89
C MET A 21 16.88 -4.16 3.23
N THR A 22 17.06 -4.16 1.92
CA THR A 22 17.71 -3.06 1.18
C THR A 22 16.77 -1.91 0.81
N GLY A 23 15.46 -2.05 1.06
CA GLY A 23 14.47 -1.01 0.73
C GLY A 23 14.25 -0.83 -0.77
N ALA A 24 14.48 -1.88 -1.56
CA ALA A 24 14.32 -1.85 -3.00
C ALA A 24 12.86 -1.51 -3.36
N PRO A 25 12.62 -0.70 -4.42
CA PRO A 25 11.28 -0.40 -4.87
C PRO A 25 10.46 -1.66 -5.17
N HIS A 26 9.30 -1.80 -4.53
CA HIS A 26 8.40 -2.93 -4.74
C HIS A 26 6.95 -2.52 -4.50
N LYS A 27 6.00 -3.40 -4.83
CA LYS A 27 4.57 -3.12 -4.73
C LYS A 27 3.87 -4.15 -3.85
N HIS A 28 2.95 -3.71 -3.00
CA HIS A 28 1.97 -4.58 -2.34
C HIS A 28 0.58 -4.29 -2.87
N THR A 29 -0.19 -5.35 -3.09
CA THR A 29 -1.62 -5.27 -3.40
C THR A 29 -2.42 -5.49 -2.13
N TYR A 30 -3.58 -4.85 -2.05
CA TYR A 30 -4.53 -5.05 -0.97
C TYR A 30 -5.81 -5.67 -1.52
N LYS A 31 -6.44 -6.54 -0.74
CA LYS A 31 -7.72 -7.15 -1.03
C LYS A 31 -8.79 -6.54 -0.14
N GLU A 32 -9.95 -6.20 -0.70
CA GLU A 32 -11.12 -5.77 0.06
C GLU A 32 -11.72 -6.95 0.84
N ILE A 33 -12.03 -6.75 2.12
CA ILE A 33 -12.57 -7.80 3.00
C ILE A 33 -14.01 -8.17 2.59
N ASN A 34 -14.83 -7.18 2.23
CA ASN A 34 -16.25 -7.39 1.90
C ASN A 34 -16.52 -7.60 0.39
N GLY A 35 -15.48 -7.58 -0.45
CA GLY A 35 -15.54 -8.12 -1.81
C GLY A 35 -16.38 -7.35 -2.82
N ASN A 36 -16.77 -6.09 -2.56
CA ASN A 36 -17.47 -5.27 -3.56
C ASN A 36 -16.55 -4.92 -4.75
N ASN A 37 -15.23 -4.83 -4.51
CA ASN A 37 -14.16 -4.57 -5.48
C ASN A 37 -14.40 -3.31 -6.34
N GLU A 38 -15.17 -2.35 -5.82
CA GLU A 38 -15.43 -1.06 -6.50
C GLU A 38 -14.14 -0.22 -6.57
N LEU A 39 -13.26 -0.35 -5.57
CA LEU A 39 -11.98 0.34 -5.49
C LEU A 39 -10.82 -0.65 -5.47
N ASN A 40 -9.72 -0.26 -6.12
CA ASN A 40 -8.46 -1.01 -6.08
C ASN A 40 -7.43 -0.25 -5.25
N LEU A 41 -6.88 -0.91 -4.23
CA LEU A 41 -5.83 -0.37 -3.39
C LEU A 41 -4.51 -1.10 -3.60
N SER A 42 -3.46 -0.34 -3.85
CA SER A 42 -2.10 -0.85 -3.83
C SER A 42 -1.15 0.16 -3.22
N VAL A 43 0.04 -0.27 -2.85
CA VAL A 43 1.08 0.64 -2.36
C VAL A 43 2.38 0.38 -3.10
N HIS A 44 3.02 1.45 -3.52
CA HIS A 44 4.40 1.43 -4.00
C HIS A 44 5.32 1.77 -2.84
N CYS A 45 6.21 0.85 -2.51
CA CYS A 45 7.13 0.96 -1.39
C CYS A 45 8.51 1.36 -1.87
N MET A 46 9.02 2.47 -1.35
CA MET A 46 10.43 2.86 -1.39
C MET A 46 10.98 2.92 0.04
N TYR A 47 12.30 2.91 0.20
CA TYR A 47 12.97 2.88 1.52
C TYR A 47 12.35 3.80 2.59
N MET A 48 12.03 5.05 2.25
CA MET A 48 11.46 6.04 3.20
C MET A 48 10.01 6.46 2.90
N ASN A 49 9.44 6.00 1.79
CA ASN A 49 8.14 6.50 1.31
C ASN A 49 7.25 5.33 0.90
N LYS A 50 5.96 5.48 1.20
CA LYS A 50 4.90 4.56 0.82
C LYS A 50 3.85 5.37 0.08
N THR A 51 3.65 5.06 -1.19
CA THR A 51 2.66 5.75 -2.01
C THR A 51 1.48 4.81 -2.20
N PHE A 52 0.42 5.04 -1.44
CA PHE A 52 -0.85 4.35 -1.64
C PHE A 52 -1.50 4.90 -2.91
N GLU A 53 -1.95 3.99 -3.76
CA GLU A 53 -2.58 4.24 -5.03
C GLU A 53 -3.97 3.62 -4.99
N ILE A 54 -4.99 4.48 -5.06
CA ILE A 54 -6.41 4.12 -5.08
C ILE A 54 -6.89 4.34 -6.50
N ARG A 55 -7.31 3.28 -7.20
CA ARG A 55 -7.86 3.35 -8.56
C ARG A 55 -9.38 3.13 -8.55
N ASN A 56 -10.00 3.50 -9.66
CA ASN A 56 -11.46 3.43 -9.90
C ASN A 56 -12.26 4.36 -8.97
N ALA A 57 -11.62 5.38 -8.41
CA ALA A 57 -12.30 6.36 -7.57
C ALA A 57 -13.01 7.39 -8.44
N ASN A 58 -14.33 7.54 -8.30
CA ASN A 58 -15.08 8.58 -9.00
C ASN A 58 -14.47 9.96 -8.69
N PRO A 59 -14.11 10.77 -9.70
CA PRO A 59 -13.54 12.10 -9.51
C PRO A 59 -14.41 13.07 -8.71
N LYS A 60 -15.73 12.89 -8.76
CA LYS A 60 -16.70 13.75 -8.08
C LYS A 60 -16.86 13.42 -6.60
N ASP A 61 -16.45 12.23 -6.18
CA ASP A 61 -16.58 11.82 -4.79
C ASP A 61 -15.42 12.34 -3.95
N SER A 62 -15.66 12.43 -2.64
CA SER A 62 -14.62 12.71 -1.66
C SER A 62 -14.09 11.40 -1.07
N LEU A 63 -12.78 11.17 -1.19
CA LEU A 63 -12.15 9.99 -0.62
C LEU A 63 -11.23 10.35 0.53
N TYR A 64 -11.24 9.49 1.54
CA TYR A 64 -10.39 9.58 2.70
C TYR A 64 -9.74 8.23 3.01
N ILE A 65 -8.53 8.25 3.54
CA ILE A 65 -7.79 7.06 3.97
C ILE A 65 -7.50 7.11 5.46
N LYS A 66 -7.62 5.96 6.11
CA LYS A 66 -7.32 5.75 7.54
C LYS A 66 -6.62 4.40 7.74
N SER A 67 -5.72 4.36 8.72
CA SER A 67 -5.06 3.13 9.17
C SER A 67 -4.59 3.32 10.60
N ALA A 68 -4.64 2.26 11.40
CA ALA A 68 -4.10 2.27 12.75
C ALA A 68 -2.57 2.37 12.77
N SER A 69 -1.91 2.03 11.65
CA SER A 69 -0.46 2.11 11.51
C SER A 69 0.03 3.50 11.10
N PHE A 70 -0.85 4.41 10.66
CA PHE A 70 -0.47 5.79 10.37
C PHE A 70 0.07 6.50 11.61
N LYS A 71 0.77 7.63 11.39
CA LYS A 71 1.41 8.39 12.48
C LYS A 71 0.41 8.78 13.57
N ASP A 72 -0.82 9.08 13.17
CA ASP A 72 -1.96 9.32 14.04
C ASP A 72 -3.11 8.39 13.61
N PRO A 73 -3.44 7.35 14.42
CA PRO A 73 -4.53 6.40 14.15
C PRO A 73 -5.92 7.05 14.08
N SER A 74 -6.10 8.21 14.70
CA SER A 74 -7.36 8.95 14.70
C SER A 74 -7.54 9.82 13.46
N GLU A 75 -6.43 10.11 12.76
CA GLU A 75 -6.42 11.07 11.67
C GLU A 75 -6.92 10.44 10.36
N MET A 76 -7.87 11.13 9.75
CA MET A 76 -8.41 10.80 8.44
C MET A 76 -7.79 11.72 7.39
N LYS A 77 -7.07 11.14 6.42
CA LYS A 77 -6.37 11.91 5.39
C LYS A 77 -7.22 12.02 4.13
N SER A 78 -7.50 13.25 3.69
CA SER A 78 -8.20 13.49 2.44
C SER A 78 -7.34 13.14 1.23
N LEU A 79 -7.96 12.50 0.24
CA LEU A 79 -7.39 12.13 -1.05
C LEU A 79 -7.88 13.04 -2.18
N ASN A 80 -8.54 14.16 -1.85
CA ASN A 80 -9.23 15.05 -2.79
C ASN A 80 -8.29 16.03 -3.51
N GLY A 81 -7.02 15.66 -3.69
CA GLY A 81 -6.06 16.44 -4.48
C GLY A 81 -6.40 16.46 -5.98
N LYS A 82 -5.45 16.91 -6.81
CA LYS A 82 -5.61 16.92 -8.28
C LYS A 82 -5.99 15.51 -8.78
N VAL A 83 -7.28 15.31 -9.05
CA VAL A 83 -7.77 14.06 -9.63
C VAL A 83 -7.25 14.01 -11.04
N ARG A 84 -6.36 13.06 -11.30
CA ARG A 84 -5.90 12.80 -12.65
C ARG A 84 -7.08 12.22 -13.46
N PRO A 85 -7.12 12.40 -14.79
CA PRO A 85 -8.21 11.89 -15.64
C PRO A 85 -8.45 10.38 -15.50
N ASP A 86 -7.47 9.65 -14.99
CA ASP A 86 -7.43 8.21 -14.80
C ASP A 86 -8.18 7.72 -13.54
N SER A 87 -8.88 8.59 -12.80
CA SER A 87 -9.60 8.22 -11.57
C SER A 87 -8.67 7.60 -10.50
N ILE A 88 -7.39 8.00 -10.51
CA ILE A 88 -6.38 7.54 -9.55
C ILE A 88 -6.13 8.63 -8.50
N ARG A 89 -6.15 8.22 -7.24
CA ARG A 89 -5.81 9.06 -6.09
C ARG A 89 -4.61 8.49 -5.37
N HIS A 90 -3.77 9.38 -4.84
CA HIS A 90 -2.52 9.01 -4.18
C HIS A 90 -2.46 9.54 -2.76
N TYR A 91 -1.93 8.73 -1.85
CA TYR A 91 -1.51 9.17 -0.52
C TYR A 91 -0.06 8.80 -0.29
N ASN A 92 0.76 9.80 0.04
CA ASN A 92 2.17 9.62 0.35
C ASN A 92 2.38 9.59 1.85
N TRP A 93 2.91 8.48 2.35
CA TRP A 93 3.26 8.30 3.75
C TRP A 93 4.77 8.13 3.90
N ARG A 94 5.40 9.05 4.64
CA ARG A 94 6.82 8.97 4.95
C ARG A 94 7.04 8.04 6.14
N ILE A 95 7.54 6.85 5.87
CA ILE A 95 7.85 5.81 6.86
C ILE A 95 8.95 4.88 6.34
N LEU A 96 9.83 4.45 7.23
CA LEU A 96 10.83 3.42 6.94
C LEU A 96 10.17 2.12 6.49
N ASP A 97 10.74 1.52 5.46
CA ASP A 97 10.26 0.29 4.86
C ASP A 97 10.06 -0.83 5.87
N GLY A 98 11.09 -1.13 6.68
CA GLY A 98 10.99 -2.14 7.73
C GLY A 98 9.89 -1.86 8.77
N LYS A 99 9.61 -0.59 9.10
CA LYS A 99 8.53 -0.24 10.02
C LYS A 99 7.15 -0.49 9.39
N TYR A 100 7.01 -0.18 8.10
CA TYR A 100 5.80 -0.50 7.34
C TYR A 100 5.56 -2.01 7.26
N HIS A 101 6.57 -2.80 6.86
CA HIS A 101 6.40 -4.25 6.72
C HIS A 101 6.16 -4.98 8.03
N LYS A 102 6.68 -4.49 9.15
CA LYS A 102 6.41 -5.05 10.48
C LYS A 102 4.91 -5.10 10.80
N ASN A 103 4.15 -4.13 10.26
CA ASN A 103 2.72 -4.01 10.51
C ASN A 103 1.86 -4.47 9.32
N LEU A 104 2.44 -4.65 8.13
CA LEU A 104 1.72 -4.90 6.88
C LEU A 104 0.60 -5.95 6.98
N MET A 105 0.91 -7.14 7.53
CA MET A 105 -0.04 -8.24 7.63
C MET A 105 -1.03 -8.13 8.80
N LYS A 106 -0.80 -7.17 9.72
CA LYS A 106 -1.64 -6.93 10.90
C LYS A 106 -2.51 -5.68 10.73
N ASP A 107 -2.21 -4.85 9.74
CA ASP A 107 -2.87 -3.58 9.49
C ASP A 107 -4.07 -3.76 8.57
N THR A 108 -5.06 -2.91 8.77
CA THR A 108 -6.18 -2.74 7.84
C THR A 108 -6.21 -1.31 7.36
N ILE A 109 -6.37 -1.12 6.06
CA ILE A 109 -6.59 0.20 5.47
C ILE A 109 -8.08 0.40 5.29
N GLU A 110 -8.59 1.49 5.84
CA GLU A 110 -9.97 1.92 5.65
C GLU A 110 -10.00 3.08 4.65
N ILE A 111 -10.83 2.94 3.61
CA ILE A 111 -11.15 4.02 2.69
C ILE A 111 -12.61 4.41 2.92
N ILE A 112 -12.84 5.70 3.14
CA ILE A 112 -14.18 6.26 3.24
C ILE A 112 -14.43 7.08 1.97
N ASN A 113 -15.49 6.71 1.26
CA ASN A 113 -15.96 7.44 0.10
C ASN A 113 -17.25 8.18 0.46
N ILE A 114 -17.29 9.48 0.24
CA ILE A 114 -18.48 10.32 0.40
C ILE A 114 -18.89 10.76 -0.99
N THR A 115 -20.04 10.30 -1.46
CA THR A 115 -20.57 10.62 -2.79
C THR A 115 -20.99 12.09 -2.85
N ASN A 116 -21.18 12.60 -4.06
CA ASN A 116 -21.78 13.92 -4.27
C ASN A 116 -23.22 14.07 -3.71
N GLN A 117 -23.87 12.95 -3.37
CA GLN A 117 -25.19 12.90 -2.73
C GLN A 117 -25.09 12.82 -1.20
N ASN A 118 -23.88 12.95 -0.63
CA ASN A 118 -23.56 12.75 0.79
C ASN A 118 -23.79 11.33 1.31
N ASP A 119 -23.88 10.33 0.44
CA ASP A 119 -23.89 8.94 0.86
C ASP A 119 -22.47 8.51 1.23
N GLN A 120 -22.34 7.79 2.33
CA GLN A 120 -21.06 7.30 2.81
C GLN A 120 -20.93 5.79 2.54
N LYS A 121 -19.88 5.42 1.79
CA LYS A 121 -19.45 4.03 1.64
C LYS A 121 -18.10 3.83 2.33
N LYS A 122 -17.94 2.68 2.99
CA LYS A 122 -16.71 2.28 3.68
C LYS A 122 -16.16 1.02 3.02
N TYR A 123 -14.88 1.07 2.65
CA TYR A 123 -14.13 -0.04 2.10
C TYR A 123 -13.00 -0.40 3.05
N ILE A 124 -12.88 -1.67 3.40
CA ILE A 124 -11.85 -2.16 4.33
C ILE A 124 -10.95 -3.13 3.59
N PHE A 125 -9.65 -2.89 3.67
CA PHE A 125 -8.63 -3.60 2.94
C PHE A 125 -7.62 -4.25 3.87
N THR A 126 -7.14 -5.43 3.48
CA THR A 126 -6.01 -6.12 4.09
C THR A 126 -4.96 -6.44 3.03
N ALA A 127 -3.70 -6.58 3.44
CA ALA A 127 -2.62 -6.90 2.51
C ALA A 127 -2.86 -8.27 1.88
N ASP A 128 -2.74 -8.34 0.56
CA ASP A 128 -2.86 -9.61 -0.16
C ASP A 128 -1.56 -10.40 0.03
N SER A 129 -1.62 -11.42 0.90
CA SER A 129 -0.54 -12.38 0.99
C SER A 129 -0.57 -13.27 -0.24
N LYS A 130 0.10 -12.86 -1.33
CA LYS A 130 0.48 -13.84 -2.34
C LYS A 130 1.39 -14.85 -1.64
N LYS A 131 0.84 -16.02 -1.29
CA LYS A 131 1.64 -17.23 -1.07
C LYS A 131 2.52 -17.32 -2.32
N LYS A 132 3.83 -17.16 -2.13
CA LYS A 132 4.80 -17.61 -3.12
C LYS A 132 4.60 -19.13 -3.17
N ASN A 133 3.90 -19.61 -4.19
CA ASN A 133 3.97 -21.01 -4.59
C ASN A 133 5.38 -21.29 -5.11
#